data_AF-A0A3S1A9C5-F1
#
_entry.id   AF-A0A3S1A9C5-F1
#
_cell.length_a   1.000
_cell.length_b   1.000
_cell.length_c   1.000
_cell.angle_alpha   90.00
_cell.angle_beta   90.00
_cell.angle_gamma   90.00
#
_symmetry.space_group_name_H-M   'P 1'
#
loop_
_entity.id
_entity.type
_entity.pdbx_description
1 polymer ?
#
loop_
_entity_poly.entity_id
_entity_poly.type
_entity_poly.pdbx_seq_one_letter_code
_entity_poly.pdbx_strand_id
1 'polypeptide(L)'
;MPQYSIESGEDKPVTAARKFIQAEGILPPALLLVKRNEHTTDRYFWAEKGLFGAQYVEENHFLFPSLRVLEPPTGQELVAVASR
;
A
#
# COMPACT_ATOMS: atom_id res chain seq x y z
N MET A 1 -2.42 7.72 -7.76
CA MET A 1 -3.06 7.26 -6.51
C MET A 1 -2.76 8.28 -5.42
N PRO A 2 -3.74 8.64 -4.56
CA PRO A 2 -3.50 9.60 -3.47
C PRO A 2 -2.51 9.04 -2.44
N GLN A 3 -1.63 9.93 -1.97
CA GLN A 3 -0.57 9.65 -1.02
C GLN A 3 -0.66 10.65 0.14
N TYR A 4 -0.60 10.13 1.36
CA TYR A 4 -0.65 10.93 2.57
C TYR A 4 0.60 10.66 3.40
N SER A 5 1.23 11.73 3.89
CA SER A 5 2.36 11.65 4.81
C SER A 5 1.95 12.16 6.17
N ILE A 6 2.08 11.32 7.19
CA ILE A 6 1.69 11.62 8.57
C ILE A 6 2.81 11.22 9.52
N GLU A 7 2.81 11.80 10.71
CA GLU A 7 3.74 11.42 11.78
C GLU A 7 3.05 10.43 12.72
N SER A 8 3.75 9.38 13.17
CA SER A 8 3.15 8.42 14.11
C SER A 8 2.90 9.04 15.48
N GLY A 9 3.69 10.05 15.85
CA GLY A 9 3.72 10.59 17.21
C GLY A 9 4.00 9.49 18.23
N GLU A 10 3.15 9.41 19.25
CA GLU A 10 3.23 8.40 20.32
C GLU A 10 2.54 7.07 19.98
N ASP A 11 1.73 7.03 18.93
CA ASP A 11 0.99 5.85 18.52
C ASP A 11 1.85 4.91 17.65
N LYS A 12 1.49 3.62 17.63
CA LYS A 12 2.07 2.68 16.65
C LYS A 12 1.73 3.15 15.22
N PRO A 13 2.63 2.99 14.23
CA PRO A 13 2.42 3.51 12.88
C PRO A 13 1.11 3.05 12.22
N VAL A 14 0.76 1.77 12.40
CA VAL A 14 -0.50 1.19 11.90
C VAL A 14 -1.75 1.81 12.55
N THR A 15 -1.66 2.19 13.82
CA THR A 15 -2.76 2.82 14.57
C THR A 15 -2.93 4.27 14.12
N ALA A 16 -1.82 5.01 13.98
CA ALA A 16 -1.82 6.37 13.47
C ALA A 16 -2.41 6.43 12.05
N ALA A 17 -2.00 5.53 11.15
CA ALA A 17 -2.56 5.41 9.81
C ALA A 17 -4.08 5.17 9.84
N ARG A 18 -4.56 4.23 10.66
CA ARG A 18 -6.00 3.93 10.78
C ARG A 18 -6.80 5.13 11.30
N LYS A 19 -6.30 5.80 12.34
CA LYS A 19 -6.94 7.01 12.88
C LYS A 19 -7.02 8.09 11.81
N PHE A 20 -5.94 8.29 11.06
CA PHE A 20 -5.89 9.29 9.99
C PHE A 20 -6.89 9.00 8.86
N ILE A 21 -6.98 7.74 8.41
CA ILE A 21 -7.97 7.32 7.40
C ILE A 21 -9.40 7.61 7.85
N GLN A 22 -9.72 7.30 9.12
CA GLN A 22 -11.05 7.57 9.66
C GLN A 22 -11.33 9.05 9.86
N ALA A 23 -10.34 9.82 10.32
CA ALA A 23 -10.48 11.25 10.56
C ALA A 23 -10.67 12.05 9.26
N GLU A 24 -9.87 11.74 8.23
CA GLU A 24 -9.92 12.39 6.92
C GLU A 24 -10.96 11.77 5.97
N GLY A 25 -11.53 10.62 6.32
CA GLY A 25 -12.48 9.90 5.47
C GLY A 25 -11.85 9.38 4.17
N ILE A 26 -10.61 8.88 4.22
CA ILE A 26 -9.86 8.48 3.03
C ILE A 26 -10.49 7.23 2.41
N LEU A 27 -10.88 7.36 1.14
CA LEU A 27 -11.37 6.25 0.34
C LEU A 27 -10.21 5.44 -0.23
N PRO A 28 -10.28 4.10 -0.23
CA PRO A 28 -9.31 3.26 -0.93
C PRO A 28 -9.45 3.42 -2.45
N PRO A 29 -8.37 3.22 -3.25
CA PRO A 29 -7.00 2.90 -2.85
C PRO A 29 -6.16 4.15 -2.51
N ALA A 30 -5.43 4.11 -1.39
CA ALA A 30 -4.54 5.20 -0.97
C ALA A 30 -3.23 4.70 -0.35
N LEU A 31 -2.16 5.49 -0.44
CA LEU A 31 -0.88 5.21 0.23
C LEU A 31 -0.73 6.10 1.46
N LEU A 32 -0.34 5.51 2.59
CA LEU A 32 -0.02 6.23 3.81
C LEU A 32 1.46 6.01 4.18
N LEU A 33 2.19 7.11 4.23
CA LEU A 33 3.56 7.19 4.71
C LEU A 33 3.50 7.65 6.16
N VAL A 34 3.82 6.76 7.08
CA VAL A 34 3.82 7.05 8.50
C VAL A 34 5.25 7.21 8.96
N LYS A 35 5.66 8.46 9.17
CA LYS A 35 6.98 8.80 9.67
C LYS A 35 7.03 8.51 11.17
N ARG A 36 7.77 7.47 11.55
CA ARG A 36 7.94 7.08 12.95
C ARG A 36 8.98 7.95 13.66
N ASN A 37 10.00 8.33 12.92
CA ASN A 37 11.08 9.22 13.33
C ASN A 37 11.74 9.77 12.06
N GLU A 38 12.76 10.62 12.21
CA GLU A 38 13.38 11.30 11.07
C GLU A 38 13.98 10.34 10.04
N HIS A 39 14.41 9.16 10.48
CA HIS A 39 15.11 8.17 9.64
C HIS A 39 14.25 6.97 9.24
N THR A 40 13.05 6.80 9.80
CA THR A 40 12.19 5.64 9.55
C THR A 40 10.78 6.10 9.18
N THR A 41 10.37 5.70 7.98
CA THR A 41 9.01 5.91 7.47
C THR A 41 8.43 4.57 7.08
N ASP A 42 7.37 4.17 7.78
CA ASP A 42 6.61 2.97 7.46
C ASP A 42 5.62 3.29 6.33
N ARG A 43 5.54 2.41 5.34
CA ARG A 43 4.63 2.57 4.19
C ARG A 43 3.46 1.62 4.34
N TYR A 44 2.25 2.14 4.24
CA TYR A 44 1.02 1.38 4.27
C TYR A 44 0.17 1.66 3.02
N PHE A 45 -0.54 0.63 2.58
CA PHE A 45 -1.48 0.67 1.47
C PHE A 45 -2.89 0.43 1.99
N TRP A 46 -3.75 1.42 1.84
CA TRP A 46 -5.16 1.34 2.15
C TRP A 46 -5.92 0.79 0.95
N ALA A 47 -6.40 -0.44 1.09
CA ALA A 47 -7.22 -1.14 0.11
C ALA A 47 -8.66 -1.30 0.63
N GLU A 48 -9.59 -1.68 -0.24
CA GLU A 48 -10.99 -1.94 0.13
C GLU A 48 -11.14 -3.01 1.23
N LYS A 49 -10.23 -4.00 1.26
CA LYS A 49 -10.21 -5.03 2.30
C LYS A 49 -9.60 -4.55 3.63
N GLY A 50 -8.83 -3.46 3.64
CA GLY A 50 -8.14 -3.00 4.84
C GLY A 50 -6.79 -2.34 4.57
N LEU A 51 -6.05 -2.09 5.66
CA LEU A 51 -4.73 -1.48 5.64
C LEU A 51 -3.65 -2.56 5.65
N PHE A 52 -2.78 -2.53 4.66
CA PHE A 52 -1.68 -3.49 4.48
C PHE A 52 -0.34 -2.76 4.50
N GLY A 53 0.75 -3.43 4.88
CA GLY A 53 2.09 -2.87 4.72
C GLY A 53 2.46 -2.84 3.24
N ALA A 54 3.10 -1.77 2.77
CA ALA A 54 3.45 -1.64 1.35
C ALA A 54 4.37 -2.77 0.88
N GLN A 55 5.31 -3.23 1.70
CA GLN A 55 6.16 -4.37 1.38
C GLN A 55 5.33 -5.64 1.14
N TYR A 56 4.33 -5.92 1.99
CA TYR A 56 3.42 -7.05 1.79
C TYR A 56 2.63 -6.91 0.49
N VAL A 57 2.21 -5.69 0.15
CA VAL A 57 1.49 -5.39 -1.09
C VAL A 57 2.39 -5.53 -2.32
N GLU A 58 3.65 -5.10 -2.26
CA GLU A 58 4.63 -5.31 -3.33
C GLU A 58 4.91 -6.80 -3.55
N GLU A 59 5.06 -7.58 -2.48
CA GLU A 59 5.27 -9.04 -2.55
C GLU A 59 4.00 -9.79 -3.00
N ASN A 60 2.82 -9.29 -2.67
CA ASN A 60 1.54 -9.94 -2.94
C ASN A 60 0.65 -9.14 -3.92
N HIS A 61 1.25 -8.38 -4.83
CA HIS A 61 0.55 -7.49 -5.77
C HIS A 61 -0.51 -8.24 -6.61
N PHE A 62 -0.30 -9.54 -6.85
CA PHE A 62 -1.27 -10.42 -7.52
C PHE A 62 -2.61 -10.58 -6.77
N LEU A 63 -2.65 -10.38 -5.46
CA LEU A 63 -3.86 -10.43 -4.63
C LEU A 63 -4.70 -9.14 -4.70
N PHE A 64 -4.17 -8.08 -5.31
CA PHE A 64 -4.81 -6.78 -5.41
C PHE A 64 -5.09 -6.45 -6.89
N PRO A 65 -6.24 -6.87 -7.45
CA PRO A 65 -6.62 -6.57 -8.83
C PRO A 65 -6.60 -5.07 -9.15
N SER A 66 -6.85 -4.23 -8.15
CA SER A 66 -6.82 -2.77 -8.21
C SER A 66 -5.43 -2.16 -8.42
N LEU A 67 -4.35 -2.91 -8.15
CA LEU A 67 -2.97 -2.47 -8.44
C LEU A 67 -2.50 -2.81 -9.85
N ARG A 68 -3.12 -3.80 -10.52
CA ARG A 68 -2.77 -4.20 -11.89
C ARG A 68 -2.93 -3.09 -12.92
N VAL A 69 -3.73 -2.06 -12.63
CA VAL A 69 -3.97 -0.94 -13.56
C VAL A 69 -2.79 0.04 -13.58
N LEU A 70 -1.92 0.02 -12.56
CA LEU A 70 -0.79 0.95 -12.43
C LEU A 70 0.55 0.35 -12.87
N GLU A 71 0.61 -0.94 -13.17
CA GLU A 71 1.77 -1.48 -13.89
C GLU A 71 1.71 -0.93 -15.32
N PRO A 72 2.69 -0.11 -15.76
CA PRO A 72 2.85 0.08 -17.19
C PRO A 72 3.04 -1.30 -17.82
N PRO A 73 2.60 -1.53 -19.07
CA PRO A 73 2.91 -2.74 -19.80
C PRO A 73 4.42 -2.75 -20.10
N THR A 74 5.23 -3.02 -19.09
CA THR A 74 6.61 -3.43 -19.26
C THR A 74 6.50 -4.87 -19.72
N GLY A 75 6.38 -5.02 -21.04
CA GLY A 75 6.26 -6.32 -21.67
C GLY A 75 7.40 -7.21 -21.20
N GLN A 76 7.08 -8.21 -20.39
CA GLN A 76 7.77 -9.48 -20.36
C GLN A 76 6.72 -10.58 -20.25
N GLU A 77 6.26 -10.94 -21.43
CA GLU A 77 5.86 -12.30 -21.78
C GLU A 77 6.86 -13.29 -21.18
N LEU A 78 6.45 -14.01 -20.14
CA LEU A 78 6.94 -15.36 -19.89
C LEU A 78 5.73 -16.26 -19.68
N VAL A 79 5.14 -16.58 -20.81
CA VAL A 79 4.35 -17.79 -21.03
C VAL A 79 5.29 -18.98 -20.73
N ALA A 80 5.23 -19.53 -19.52
CA ALA A 80 5.66 -20.90 -19.28
C ALA A 80 4.42 -21.81 -19.34
N VAL A 81 3.91 -21.98 -20.56
CA VAL A 81 3.10 -23.16 -20.90
C VAL A 81 4.07 -24.34 -20.86
N ALA A 82 4.10 -25.06 -19.75
CA ALA A 82 4.65 -26.41 -19.72
C ALA A 82 3.57 -27.34 -20.29
N SER A 83 3.50 -27.43 -21.61
CA SER A 83 2.93 -28.58 -22.31
C SER A 83 3.94 -29.71 -22.31
N ARG A 84 3.67 -30.78 -21.55
CA ARG A 84 3.66 -32.18 -22.01
C ARG A 84 3.43 -33.14 -20.85
#